data_AF-A0A4V1SZQ7-F1
#
_entry.id   AF-A0A4V1SZQ7-F1
#
_cell.length_a   1.000
_cell.length_b   1.000
_cell.length_c   1.000
_cell.angle_alpha   90.00
_cell.angle_beta   90.00
_cell.angle_gamma   90.00
#
_symmetry.space_group_name_H-M   'P 1'
#
loop_
_entity.id
_entity.type
_entity.pdbx_description
1 polymer ?
#
loop_
_entity_poly.entity_id
_entity_poly.type
_entity_poly.pdbx_seq_one_letter_code
_entity_poly.pdbx_strand_id
1 'polypeptide(L)'
;NFLIPKGFASMATESARKVLAENLKQAAFKQEKIRKDADAIAARLEGVTLTIGAKAGESGKIFGAINTIQVSDALKKQGFEVDRRKITFDSEPKFVGDYTANLNLHKEVKVKVPFTVVAE
;
A
#
# COMPACT_ATOMS: atom_id res chain seq x y z
N ASN A 1 -16.72 24.66 -33.61
CA ASN A 1 -16.64 23.19 -33.47
C ASN A 1 -15.29 22.75 -32.91
N PHE A 2 -15.11 22.78 -31.58
CA PHE A 2 -13.83 22.40 -30.96
C PHE A 2 -13.96 21.18 -30.03
N LEU A 3 -15.03 21.13 -29.22
CA LEU A 3 -15.15 20.16 -28.13
C LEU A 3 -15.52 18.74 -28.59
N ILE A 4 -16.48 18.60 -29.51
CA ILE A 4 -16.95 17.30 -30.01
C ILE A 4 -15.93 16.64 -30.97
N PRO A 5 -15.36 17.35 -31.97
CA PRO A 5 -14.37 16.75 -32.87
C PRO A 5 -13.07 16.33 -32.18
N LYS A 6 -12.71 16.98 -31.07
CA LYS A 6 -11.52 16.64 -30.26
C LYS A 6 -11.82 15.62 -29.14
N GLY A 7 -13.07 15.18 -28.99
CA GLY A 7 -13.46 14.18 -27.98
C GLY A 7 -13.50 14.69 -26.53
N PHE A 8 -13.41 16.01 -26.30
CA PHE A 8 -13.50 16.58 -24.95
C PHE A 8 -14.93 16.65 -24.41
N ALA A 9 -15.94 16.50 -25.27
CA ALA A 9 -17.34 16.51 -24.88
C ALA A 9 -18.16 15.50 -25.70
N SER A 10 -19.20 14.95 -25.07
CA SER A 10 -20.20 14.13 -25.73
C SER A 10 -21.56 14.83 -25.69
N MET A 11 -22.40 14.59 -26.69
CA MET A 11 -23.75 15.14 -26.70
C MET A 11 -24.58 14.50 -25.58
N ALA A 12 -25.22 15.33 -24.76
CA ALA A 12 -26.04 14.90 -23.63
C ALA A 12 -27.43 14.40 -24.08
N THR A 13 -27.47 13.41 -24.98
CA THR A 13 -28.70 12.72 -25.37
C THR A 13 -29.19 11.83 -24.22
N GLU A 14 -30.47 11.46 -24.24
CA GLU A 14 -31.04 10.58 -23.20
C GLU A 14 -30.35 9.21 -23.16
N SER A 15 -29.96 8.68 -24.33
CA SER A 15 -29.17 7.46 -24.44
C SER A 15 -27.76 7.63 -23.87
N ALA A 16 -27.05 8.72 -24.21
CA ALA A 16 -25.72 9.00 -23.68
C ALA A 16 -25.72 9.19 -22.15
N ARG A 17 -26.77 9.80 -21.59
CA ARG A 17 -26.96 9.91 -20.13
C ARG A 17 -27.16 8.56 -19.47
N LYS A 18 -27.96 7.66 -20.06
CA LYS A 18 -28.16 6.29 -19.55
C LYS A 18 -26.86 5.47 -19.59
N VAL A 19 -26.11 5.56 -20.69
CA VAL A 19 -24.79 4.90 -20.83
C VAL A 19 -23.78 5.44 -19.81
N LEU A 20 -23.73 6.76 -19.61
CA LEU A 20 -22.86 7.36 -18.60
C LEU A 20 -23.23 6.89 -17.19
N ALA A 21 -24.52 6.87 -16.85
CA ALA A 21 -24.99 6.41 -15.54
C ALA A 21 -24.61 4.94 -15.28
N GLU A 22 -24.73 4.08 -16.28
CA GLU A 22 -24.34 2.67 -16.18
C GLU A 22 -22.82 2.52 -16.03
N ASN A 23 -22.03 3.25 -16.84
CA ASN A 23 -20.57 3.26 -16.72
C ASN A 23 -20.12 3.75 -15.33
N LEU A 24 -20.76 4.78 -14.78
CA LEU A 24 -20.48 5.29 -13.44
C LEU A 24 -20.79 4.25 -12.36
N LYS A 25 -21.93 3.54 -12.47
CA LYS A 25 -22.28 2.45 -11.55
C LYS A 25 -21.25 1.33 -11.59
N GLN A 26 -20.85 0.90 -12.79
CA GLN A 26 -19.84 -0.15 -12.96
C GLN A 26 -18.47 0.29 -12.43
N ALA A 27 -18.08 1.55 -12.66
CA ALA A 27 -16.85 2.11 -12.13
C ALA A 27 -16.87 2.17 -10.60
N ALA A 28 -17.97 2.63 -10.00
CA ALA A 28 -18.16 2.66 -8.56
C ALA A 28 -18.09 1.27 -7.94
N PHE A 29 -18.78 0.28 -8.54
CA PHE A 29 -18.73 -1.10 -8.06
C PHE A 29 -17.32 -1.70 -8.12
N LYS A 30 -16.56 -1.43 -9.20
CA LYS A 30 -15.16 -1.85 -9.30
C LYS A 30 -14.29 -1.18 -8.24
N GLN A 31 -14.49 0.11 -7.99
CA GLN A 31 -13.76 0.85 -6.95
C GLN A 31 -14.07 0.33 -5.55
N GLU A 32 -15.34 0.06 -5.23
CA GLU A 32 -15.72 -0.54 -3.96
C GLU A 32 -15.11 -1.92 -3.77
N LYS A 33 -15.07 -2.74 -4.82
CA LYS A 33 -14.45 -4.07 -4.73
C LYS A 33 -12.95 -3.97 -4.41
N ILE A 34 -12.24 -3.07 -5.11
CA ILE A 34 -10.81 -2.82 -4.86
C ILE A 34 -10.58 -2.31 -3.43
N ARG A 35 -11.46 -1.42 -2.94
CA ARG A 35 -11.39 -0.90 -1.58
C ARG A 35 -11.60 -2.02 -0.56
N LYS A 36 -12.63 -2.86 -0.74
CA LYS A 36 -12.91 -4.00 0.14
C LYS A 36 -11.76 -5.01 0.16
N ASP A 37 -11.17 -5.30 -0.99
CA ASP A 37 -10.00 -6.17 -1.07
C ASP A 37 -8.80 -5.55 -0.33
N ALA A 38 -8.60 -4.23 -0.45
CA ALA A 38 -7.56 -3.52 0.29
C ALA A 38 -7.82 -3.50 1.81
N ASP A 39 -9.06 -3.30 2.25
CA ASP A 39 -9.46 -3.34 3.66
C ASP A 39 -9.29 -4.76 4.24
N ALA A 40 -9.61 -5.80 3.47
CA ALA A 40 -9.40 -7.19 3.89
C ALA A 40 -7.91 -7.52 4.05
N ILE A 41 -7.05 -7.01 3.16
CA ILE A 41 -5.59 -7.14 3.29
C ILE A 41 -5.10 -6.32 4.50
N ALA A 42 -5.65 -5.13 4.72
CA ALA A 42 -5.30 -4.28 5.85
C ALA A 42 -5.61 -4.93 7.20
N ALA A 43 -6.81 -5.48 7.37
CA ALA A 43 -7.21 -6.19 8.58
C ALA A 43 -6.30 -7.40 8.87
N ARG A 44 -5.81 -8.07 7.83
CA ARG A 44 -4.86 -9.18 7.98
C ARG A 44 -3.45 -8.72 8.35
N LEU A 45 -3.08 -7.47 8.04
CA LEU A 45 -1.78 -6.88 8.34
C LEU A 45 -1.75 -6.20 9.72
N GLU A 46 -2.86 -5.70 10.24
CA GLU A 46 -2.93 -4.98 11.53
C GLU A 46 -2.53 -5.82 12.77
N GLY A 47 -2.48 -7.15 12.66
CA GLY A 47 -2.06 -8.04 13.75
C GLY A 47 -0.68 -8.68 13.57
N VAL A 48 0.02 -8.34 12.48
CA VAL A 48 1.23 -9.03 12.09
C VAL A 48 2.45 -8.28 12.63
N THR A 49 3.17 -8.92 13.53
CA THR A 49 4.52 -8.47 13.93
C THR A 49 5.55 -9.12 13.02
N LEU A 50 6.34 -8.30 12.33
CA LEU A 50 7.45 -8.78 11.49
C LEU A 50 8.74 -8.74 12.29
N THR A 51 9.55 -9.80 12.20
CA THR A 51 10.92 -9.80 12.71
C THR A 51 11.88 -9.71 11.54
N ILE A 52 12.75 -8.70 11.54
CA ILE A 52 13.76 -8.50 10.50
C ILE A 52 15.13 -8.69 11.14
N GLY A 53 15.87 -9.71 10.68
CA GLY A 53 17.26 -9.93 11.06
C GLY A 53 18.17 -8.94 10.35
N ALA A 54 19.00 -8.22 11.10
CA ALA A 54 19.99 -7.30 10.57
C ALA A 54 21.30 -7.42 11.34
N LYS A 55 22.44 -7.32 10.64
CA LYS A 55 23.76 -7.34 11.26
C LYS A 55 23.93 -6.10 12.14
N ALA A 56 24.03 -6.29 13.45
CA ALA A 56 24.24 -5.21 14.41
C ALA A 56 25.56 -5.41 15.16
N GLY A 57 26.23 -4.31 15.49
CA GLY A 57 27.41 -4.35 16.36
C GLY A 57 27.04 -4.57 17.82
N GLU A 58 28.04 -4.86 18.65
CA GLU A 58 27.89 -5.01 20.12
C GLU A 58 27.27 -3.77 20.80
N SER A 59 27.34 -2.60 20.16
CA SER A 59 26.73 -1.35 20.63
C SER A 59 25.24 -1.19 20.24
N GLY A 60 24.62 -2.19 19.62
CA GLY A 60 23.22 -2.15 19.16
C GLY A 60 22.99 -1.30 17.91
N LYS A 61 24.04 -0.73 17.32
CA LYS A 61 23.98 0.00 16.05
C LYS A 61 23.97 -0.98 14.88
N ILE A 62 23.01 -0.82 13.97
CA ILE A 62 22.88 -1.69 12.80
C ILE A 62 23.94 -1.30 11.77
N PHE A 63 24.70 -2.29 11.28
CA PHE A 63 25.63 -2.14 10.16
C PHE A 63 24.86 -2.25 8.85
N GLY A 64 24.08 -1.21 8.55
CA GLY A 64 23.24 -1.10 7.37
C GLY A 64 21.95 -0.33 7.66
N ALA A 65 21.32 0.21 6.63
CA ALA A 65 19.97 0.76 6.73
C ALA A 65 18.96 -0.35 6.40
N ILE A 66 17.97 -0.55 7.26
CA ILE A 66 16.82 -1.39 6.91
C ILE A 66 16.00 -0.64 5.89
N ASN A 67 15.98 -1.18 4.66
CA ASN A 67 15.29 -0.59 3.53
C ASN A 67 13.91 -1.21 3.35
N THR A 68 13.05 -0.51 2.60
CA THR A 68 11.69 -0.95 2.25
C THR A 68 11.68 -2.30 1.53
N ILE A 69 12.80 -2.69 0.89
CA ILE A 69 12.98 -3.98 0.23
C ILE A 69 12.93 -5.12 1.24
N GLN A 70 13.67 -5.01 2.36
CA GLN A 70 13.70 -6.06 3.38
C GLN A 70 12.33 -6.26 4.03
N VAL A 71 11.60 -5.16 4.25
CA VAL A 71 10.22 -5.21 4.76
C VAL A 71 9.26 -5.83 3.75
N SER A 72 9.38 -5.47 2.46
CA SER A 72 8.58 -6.05 1.38
C SER A 72 8.83 -7.56 1.25
N ASP A 73 10.08 -8.00 1.34
CA ASP A 73 10.43 -9.43 1.33
C ASP A 73 9.92 -10.17 2.56
N ALA A 74 10.01 -9.57 3.75
CA ALA A 74 9.46 -10.15 4.99
C ALA A 74 7.93 -10.30 4.93
N LEU A 75 7.24 -9.28 4.40
CA LEU A 75 5.80 -9.32 4.14
C LEU A 75 5.44 -10.39 3.11
N LYS A 76 6.25 -10.50 2.04
CA LYS A 76 6.05 -11.50 0.98
C LYS A 76 6.19 -12.93 1.53
N LYS A 77 7.14 -13.18 2.43
CA LYS A 77 7.29 -14.47 3.13
C LYS A 77 6.06 -14.86 3.95
N GLN A 78 5.32 -13.88 4.47
CA GLN A 78 4.07 -14.11 5.18
C GLN A 78 2.83 -14.17 4.26
N GLY A 79 3.03 -14.06 2.94
CA GLY A 79 1.95 -14.17 1.94
C GLY A 79 1.33 -12.84 1.54
N PHE A 80 1.89 -11.70 1.97
CA PHE A 80 1.44 -10.37 1.57
C PHE A 80 2.35 -9.78 0.50
N GLU A 81 1.85 -9.68 -0.73
CA GLU A 81 2.61 -9.08 -1.82
C GLU A 81 2.43 -7.55 -1.80
N VAL A 82 3.29 -6.85 -1.03
CA VAL A 82 3.30 -5.38 -0.97
C VAL A 82 4.52 -4.81 -1.66
N ASP A 83 4.31 -3.97 -2.67
CA ASP A 83 5.37 -3.29 -3.40
C ASP A 83 6.11 -2.30 -2.48
N ARG A 84 7.45 -2.30 -2.53
CA ARG A 84 8.33 -1.36 -1.81
C ARG A 84 7.96 0.11 -1.98
N ARG A 85 7.33 0.50 -3.10
CA ARG A 85 6.86 1.88 -3.35
C ARG A 85 5.72 2.30 -2.44
N LYS A 86 4.99 1.33 -1.90
CA LYS A 86 3.87 1.54 -0.98
C LYS A 86 4.32 1.56 0.48
N ILE A 87 5.60 1.29 0.77
CA ILE A 87 6.13 1.24 2.13
C ILE A 87 6.81 2.56 2.44
N THR A 88 6.49 3.14 3.58
CA THR A 88 7.12 4.37 4.09
C THR A 88 7.50 4.16 5.54
N PHE A 89 8.68 4.63 5.92
CA PHE A 89 9.15 4.62 7.30
C PHE A 89 8.95 5.99 7.92
N ASP A 90 8.40 6.05 9.14
CA ASP A 90 8.38 7.29 9.92
C ASP A 90 9.77 7.59 10.50
N SER A 91 10.56 6.55 10.81
CA SER A 91 11.94 6.66 11.26
C SER A 91 12.80 5.58 10.62
N GLU A 92 13.95 5.98 10.08
CA GLU A 92 14.97 5.03 9.60
C GLU A 92 15.51 4.19 10.77
N PRO A 93 15.45 2.84 10.70
CA PRO A 93 16.02 1.99 11.74
C PRO A 93 17.55 2.05 11.68
N LYS A 94 18.17 2.69 12.68
CA LYS A 94 19.64 2.78 12.84
C LYS A 94 20.15 1.93 14.01
N PHE A 95 19.24 1.48 14.87
CA PHE A 95 19.52 0.66 16.04
C PHE A 95 18.59 -0.55 16.05
N VAL A 96 18.98 -1.61 16.75
CA VAL A 96 18.08 -2.74 17.03
C VAL A 96 16.96 -2.28 17.96
N GLY A 97 15.72 -2.68 17.68
CA GLY A 97 14.55 -2.24 18.41
C GLY A 97 13.25 -2.35 17.62
N ASP A 98 12.19 -1.83 18.20
CA ASP A 98 10.85 -1.86 17.61
C ASP A 98 10.58 -0.59 16.79
N TYR A 99 10.18 -0.79 15.55
CA TYR A 99 9.86 0.28 14.62
C TYR A 99 8.49 0.04 13.99
N THR A 100 7.93 1.08 13.39
CA THR A 100 6.63 1.01 12.70
C THR A 100 6.81 1.40 11.23
N ALA A 101 6.35 0.52 10.33
CA ALA A 101 6.30 0.77 8.90
C ALA A 101 4.87 1.13 8.48
N ASN A 102 4.71 2.20 7.69
CA ASN A 102 3.44 2.58 7.09
C ASN A 102 3.31 1.96 5.69
N LEU A 103 2.27 1.15 5.50
CA LEU A 103 1.91 0.46 4.26
C LEU A 103 0.73 1.18 3.60
N ASN A 104 0.99 1.88 2.50
CA ASN A 104 0.00 2.57 1.69
C ASN A 104 -0.60 1.62 0.64
N LEU A 105 -1.53 0.75 1.04
CA LEU A 105 -2.15 -0.26 0.17
C LEU A 105 -3.02 0.38 -0.92
N HIS A 106 -3.83 1.38 -0.54
CA HIS A 106 -4.74 2.12 -1.43
C HIS A 106 -4.78 3.60 -1.06
N LYS A 107 -5.38 4.46 -1.92
CA LYS A 107 -5.46 5.92 -1.73
C LYS A 107 -6.02 6.32 -0.35
N GLU A 108 -6.94 5.51 0.19
CA GLU A 108 -7.59 5.73 1.47
C GLU A 108 -7.19 4.70 2.55
N VAL A 109 -6.44 3.66 2.20
CA VAL A 109 -6.12 2.53 3.09
C VAL A 109 -4.63 2.54 3.40
N LYS A 110 -4.30 2.99 4.62
CA LYS A 110 -2.95 3.00 5.18
C LYS A 110 -2.92 2.10 6.41
N VAL A 111 -1.92 1.23 6.50
CA VAL A 111 -1.79 0.27 7.59
C VAL A 111 -0.46 0.49 8.29
N LYS A 112 -0.46 0.49 9.61
CA LYS A 112 0.75 0.56 10.42
C LYS A 112 1.12 -0.85 10.84
N VAL A 113 2.30 -1.30 10.47
CA VAL A 113 2.81 -2.62 10.86
C VAL A 113 4.02 -2.44 11.78
N PRO A 114 3.94 -2.91 13.04
CA PRO A 114 5.10 -2.96 13.91
C PRO A 114 6.06 -4.05 13.43
N PHE A 115 7.34 -3.72 13.38
CA PHE A 115 8.40 -4.67 13.10
C PHE A 115 9.54 -4.52 14.10
N THR A 116 10.05 -5.65 14.55
CA THR A 116 11.16 -5.73 15.49
C THR A 116 12.42 -6.07 14.71
N VAL A 117 13.48 -5.30 14.98
CA VAL A 117 14.80 -5.54 14.40
C VAL A 117 15.65 -6.30 15.39
N VAL A 118 16.14 -7.46 14.98
CA VAL A 118 16.97 -8.34 15.80
C VAL A 118 18.38 -8.42 15.23
N ALA A 119 19.38 -8.38 16.10
CA ALA A 119 20.78 -8.57 15.74
C ALA A 119 21.02 -10.03 15.30
N GLU A 120 21.55 -10.23 14.10
CA GLU A 120 22.05 -11.51 13.60
C GLU A 120 23.56 -11.46 13.34
#